data_AF-A0A961KG40-F1
#
_entry.id   AF-A0A961KG40-F1
#
_cell.length_a   1.000
_cell.length_b   1.000
_cell.length_c   1.000
_cell.angle_alpha   90.00
_cell.angle_beta   90.00
_cell.angle_gamma   90.00
#
_symmetry.space_group_name_H-M   'P 1'
#
loop_
_entity.id
_entity.type
_entity.pdbx_description
1 polymer ?
#
loop_
_entity_poly.entity_id
_entity_poly.type
_entity_poly.pdbx_seq_one_letter_code
_entity_poly.pdbx_strand_id
1 'polypeptide(L)'
;MKLRSDKVTVGPMNTGARALWRATGTRGDEFGRPIIGIANSFTEMVPGHVHLQALGRLVAREIRAAGGVPKEFNTIAVDDGIAMGHEGMMYSLPSRELIADSVEYMANAHAVDALICLSNCDKITP
;
A
#
# COMPACT_ATOMS: atom_id res chain seq x y z
N MET A 1 -7.57 -22.59 4.90
CA MET A 1 -6.15 -22.14 4.80
C MET A 1 -5.94 -21.03 5.82
N LYS A 2 -4.82 -21.03 6.54
CA LYS A 2 -4.52 -20.00 7.55
C LYS A 2 -3.98 -18.76 6.85
N LEU A 3 -4.55 -17.59 7.13
CA LEU A 3 -4.15 -16.31 6.53
C LEU A 3 -3.02 -15.67 7.36
N ARG A 4 -2.21 -14.83 6.72
CA ARG A 4 -1.20 -14.04 7.41
C ARG A 4 -1.86 -12.99 8.30
N SER A 5 -2.96 -12.41 7.85
CA SER A 5 -3.75 -11.41 8.59
C SER A 5 -4.44 -11.96 9.82
N ASP A 6 -4.57 -13.29 9.96
CA ASP A 6 -5.08 -13.93 11.18
C ASP A 6 -4.27 -13.53 12.41
N LYS A 7 -2.97 -13.21 12.25
CA LYS A 7 -2.08 -12.76 13.32
C LYS A 7 -2.59 -11.52 14.05
N VAL A 8 -3.33 -10.66 13.37
CA VAL A 8 -3.82 -9.36 13.89
C VAL A 8 -5.35 -9.25 13.89
N THR A 9 -6.07 -10.28 13.43
CA THR A 9 -7.54 -10.26 13.33
C THR A 9 -8.22 -11.37 14.14
N VAL A 10 -7.57 -12.52 14.37
CA VAL A 10 -8.20 -13.69 15.01
C VAL A 10 -7.82 -13.78 16.50
N GLY A 11 -8.74 -14.24 17.33
CA GLY A 11 -8.51 -14.53 18.75
C GLY A 11 -8.74 -13.35 19.69
N PRO A 12 -8.86 -13.62 21.00
CA PRO A 12 -9.21 -12.61 22.00
C PRO A 12 -8.14 -11.53 22.18
N MET A 13 -6.85 -11.87 22.05
CA MET A 13 -5.74 -10.94 22.17
C MET A 13 -5.74 -9.84 21.10
N ASN A 14 -6.34 -10.10 19.94
CA ASN A 14 -6.42 -9.17 18.82
C ASN A 14 -7.65 -8.25 18.85
N THR A 15 -8.34 -8.14 19.98
CA THR A 15 -9.53 -7.27 20.11
C THR A 15 -9.22 -5.80 19.83
N GLY A 16 -8.09 -5.29 20.35
CA GLY A 16 -7.65 -3.92 20.07
C GLY A 16 -7.32 -3.69 18.60
N ALA A 17 -6.58 -4.61 17.98
CA ALA A 17 -6.26 -4.55 16.56
C ALA A 17 -7.53 -4.54 15.68
N ARG A 18 -8.52 -5.40 15.98
CA ARG A 18 -9.82 -5.37 15.28
C ARG A 18 -10.55 -4.04 15.44
N ALA A 19 -10.47 -3.39 16.59
CA ALA A 19 -11.07 -2.06 16.79
C ALA A 19 -10.42 -1.01 15.87
N LEU A 20 -9.10 -1.04 15.72
CA LEU A 20 -8.37 -0.16 14.79
C LEU A 20 -8.69 -0.47 13.32
N TRP A 21 -8.82 -1.75 12.97
CA TRP A 21 -9.27 -2.14 11.63
C TRP A 21 -10.68 -1.64 11.31
N ARG A 22 -11.60 -1.67 12.29
CA ARG A 22 -12.93 -1.09 12.15
C ARG A 22 -12.89 0.43 11.99
N ALA A 23 -12.03 1.12 12.74
CA ALA A 23 -11.84 2.57 12.62
C ALA A 23 -11.36 2.98 11.22
N THR A 24 -10.62 2.10 10.53
CA THR A 24 -10.19 2.29 9.13
C THR A 24 -11.17 1.70 8.10
N GLY A 25 -12.42 1.42 8.51
CA GLY A 25 -13.51 1.05 7.62
C GLY A 25 -13.66 -0.45 7.32
N THR A 26 -12.97 -1.35 8.04
CA THR A 26 -13.25 -2.80 7.94
C THR A 26 -14.56 -3.13 8.63
N ARG A 27 -15.50 -3.75 7.91
CA ARG A 27 -16.79 -4.16 8.45
C ARG A 27 -16.70 -5.42 9.29
N GLY A 28 -17.69 -5.64 10.15
CA GLY A 28 -17.72 -6.82 11.00
C GLY A 28 -17.78 -8.15 10.24
N ASP A 29 -18.49 -8.17 9.13
CA ASP A 29 -18.62 -9.31 8.23
C ASP A 29 -17.42 -9.48 7.28
N GLU A 30 -16.47 -8.55 7.31
CA GLU A 30 -15.23 -8.64 6.51
C GLU A 30 -14.10 -9.37 7.25
N PHE A 31 -14.18 -9.56 8.56
CA PHE A 31 -13.16 -10.33 9.29
C PHE A 31 -13.18 -11.82 8.88
N GLY A 32 -11.98 -12.37 8.63
CA GLY A 32 -11.80 -13.71 8.07
C GLY A 32 -11.62 -13.74 6.55
N ARG A 33 -11.84 -12.61 5.86
CA ARG A 33 -11.46 -12.42 4.45
C ARG A 33 -9.99 -11.98 4.36
N PRO A 34 -9.29 -12.25 3.24
CA PRO A 34 -7.91 -11.82 3.07
C PRO A 34 -7.80 -10.30 3.01
N ILE A 35 -6.86 -9.74 3.77
CA ILE A 35 -6.51 -8.32 3.75
C ILE A 35 -5.47 -8.09 2.65
N ILE A 36 -5.81 -7.25 1.68
CA ILE A 36 -4.95 -6.95 0.53
C ILE A 36 -4.43 -5.52 0.68
N GLY A 37 -3.12 -5.37 0.83
CA GLY A 37 -2.47 -4.07 0.82
C GLY A 37 -2.36 -3.53 -0.60
N ILE A 38 -2.71 -2.25 -0.81
CA ILE A 38 -2.49 -1.56 -2.08
C ILE A 38 -1.38 -0.54 -1.84
N ALA A 39 -0.18 -0.83 -2.31
CA ALA A 39 0.96 0.07 -2.22
C ALA A 39 0.92 1.05 -3.40
N ASN A 40 0.53 2.29 -3.15
CA ASN A 40 0.30 3.28 -4.20
C ASN A 40 1.38 4.38 -4.17
N SER A 41 2.03 4.65 -5.30
CA SER A 41 2.99 5.75 -5.40
C SER A 41 2.34 7.08 -5.80
N PHE A 42 1.03 7.26 -5.60
CA PHE A 42 0.33 8.52 -5.90
C PHE A 42 0.97 9.72 -5.21
N THR A 43 1.23 10.75 -6.01
CA THR A 43 1.65 12.08 -5.57
C THR A 43 1.33 13.09 -6.66
N GLU A 44 1.07 14.33 -6.27
CA GLU A 44 0.87 15.45 -7.20
C GLU A 44 2.20 16.02 -7.73
N MET A 45 3.33 15.60 -7.15
CA MET A 45 4.68 16.07 -7.53
C MET A 45 5.22 15.41 -8.79
N VAL A 46 4.66 14.27 -9.20
CA VAL A 46 5.15 13.46 -10.33
C VAL A 46 3.99 13.28 -11.32
N PRO A 47 4.05 13.86 -12.54
CA PRO A 47 2.94 13.82 -13.50
C PRO A 47 2.50 12.40 -13.86
N GLY A 48 3.44 11.46 -13.91
CA GLY A 48 3.15 10.04 -14.14
C GLY A 48 2.38 9.36 -13.00
N HIS A 49 2.17 10.01 -11.85
CA HIS A 49 1.61 9.39 -10.65
C HIS A 49 0.27 10.00 -10.23
N VAL A 50 -0.12 11.17 -10.75
CA VAL A 50 -1.34 11.89 -10.35
C VAL A 50 -2.62 11.05 -10.53
N HIS A 51 -2.66 10.24 -11.59
CA HIS A 51 -3.81 9.41 -11.92
C HIS A 51 -3.93 8.15 -11.05
N LEU A 52 -2.88 7.81 -10.28
CA LEU A 52 -2.85 6.61 -9.46
C LEU A 52 -3.80 6.69 -8.26
N GLN A 53 -4.23 7.89 -7.84
CA GLN A 53 -5.27 8.02 -6.81
C GLN A 53 -6.59 7.39 -7.27
N ALA A 54 -7.05 7.73 -8.47
CA ALA A 54 -8.28 7.17 -9.02
C ALA A 54 -8.16 5.66 -9.27
N LEU A 55 -6.98 5.21 -9.73
CA LEU A 55 -6.69 3.80 -9.95
C LEU A 55 -6.69 3.01 -8.62
N GLY A 56 -6.07 3.53 -7.56
CA GLY A 56 -6.09 2.92 -6.23
C GLY A 56 -7.50 2.73 -5.69
N ARG A 57 -8.38 3.74 -5.87
CA ARG A 57 -9.80 3.62 -5.52
C ARG A 57 -10.53 2.59 -6.36
N LEU A 58 -10.22 2.45 -7.65
CA LEU A 58 -10.78 1.41 -8.52
C LEU A 58 -10.36 0.01 -8.03
N VAL A 59 -9.06 -0.21 -7.85
CA VAL A 59 -8.49 -1.48 -7.37
C VAL A 59 -9.09 -1.87 -6.01
N ALA A 60 -9.27 -0.92 -5.09
CA ALA A 60 -9.91 -1.18 -3.81
C ALA A 60 -11.36 -1.68 -3.95
N ARG A 61 -12.14 -1.12 -4.89
CA ARG A 61 -13.51 -1.60 -5.15
C ARG A 61 -13.50 -3.03 -5.68
N GLU A 62 -12.63 -3.33 -6.64
CA GLU A 62 -12.53 -4.66 -7.25
C GLU A 62 -12.06 -5.73 -6.25
N ILE A 63 -11.08 -5.42 -5.39
CA ILE A 63 -10.67 -6.32 -4.29
C ILE A 63 -11.87 -6.66 -3.40
N ARG A 64 -12.67 -5.64 -3.04
CA ARG A 64 -13.82 -5.85 -2.17
C ARG A 64 -14.90 -6.68 -2.86
N ALA A 65 -15.14 -6.46 -4.16
CA ALA A 65 -16.05 -7.27 -4.96
C ALA A 65 -15.59 -8.73 -5.08
N ALA A 66 -14.28 -8.96 -5.17
CA ALA A 66 -13.67 -10.28 -5.27
C ALA A 66 -13.54 -11.04 -3.93
N GLY A 67 -14.09 -10.54 -2.83
CA GLY A 67 -14.02 -11.24 -1.55
C GLY A 67 -12.83 -10.86 -0.65
N GLY A 68 -12.05 -9.82 -0.97
CA GLY A 68 -10.96 -9.31 -0.12
C GLY A 68 -11.30 -8.06 0.70
N VAL A 69 -10.40 -7.64 1.58
CA VAL A 69 -10.47 -6.38 2.35
C VAL A 69 -9.34 -5.46 1.89
N PRO A 70 -9.64 -4.40 1.12
CA PRO A 70 -8.60 -3.51 0.59
C PRO A 70 -8.09 -2.54 1.67
N LYS A 71 -6.77 -2.37 1.75
CA LYS A 71 -6.10 -1.35 2.58
C LYS A 71 -5.03 -0.66 1.76
N GLU A 72 -5.38 0.52 1.27
CA GLU A 72 -4.46 1.37 0.50
C GLU A 72 -3.55 2.16 1.43
N PHE A 73 -2.27 2.21 1.07
CA PHE A 73 -1.26 3.08 1.68
C PHE A 73 -0.34 3.61 0.60
N ASN A 74 0.40 4.67 0.93
CA ASN A 74 1.31 5.30 -0.02
C ASN A 74 2.78 5.03 0.27
N THR A 75 3.57 5.08 -0.80
CA THR A 75 5.02 5.24 -0.77
C THR A 75 5.42 6.51 -1.53
N ILE A 76 6.67 6.93 -1.42
CA ILE A 76 7.18 8.13 -2.08
C ILE A 76 7.42 7.89 -3.58
N ALA A 77 7.57 8.98 -4.33
CA ALA A 77 8.05 8.94 -5.71
C ALA A 77 8.90 10.19 -5.99
N VAL A 78 9.98 10.00 -6.75
CA VAL A 78 10.85 11.08 -7.25
C VAL A 78 10.70 11.15 -8.76
N ASP A 79 10.59 12.37 -9.29
CA ASP A 79 10.58 12.63 -10.73
C ASP A 79 12.00 12.94 -11.21
N ASP A 80 12.63 11.99 -11.90
CA ASP A 80 13.96 12.18 -12.48
C ASP A 80 13.99 13.34 -13.49
N GLY A 81 12.90 13.60 -14.21
CA GLY A 81 12.79 14.70 -15.17
C GLY A 81 12.82 16.07 -14.51
N ILE A 82 12.20 16.21 -13.33
CA ILE A 82 12.27 17.44 -12.52
C ILE A 82 13.62 17.54 -11.80
N ALA A 83 14.12 16.43 -11.24
CA ALA A 83 15.35 16.40 -10.45
C ALA A 83 16.64 16.55 -11.29
N MET A 84 16.55 16.35 -12.61
CA MET A 84 17.69 16.42 -13.52
C MET A 84 18.34 17.80 -13.51
N GLY A 85 19.67 17.84 -13.39
CA GLY A 85 20.45 19.07 -13.54
C GLY A 85 20.65 19.89 -12.27
N HIS A 86 20.23 19.39 -11.11
CA HIS A 86 20.54 19.99 -9.80
C HIS A 86 20.76 18.91 -8.72
N GLU A 87 20.99 19.31 -7.46
CA GLU A 87 21.28 18.41 -6.34
C GLU A 87 20.18 17.39 -6.04
N GLY A 88 18.97 17.60 -6.55
CA GLY A 88 17.84 16.67 -6.41
C GLY A 88 18.11 15.29 -7.01
N MET A 89 18.93 15.20 -8.07
CA MET A 89 19.23 13.93 -8.72
C MET A 89 19.96 12.94 -7.80
N MET A 90 20.62 13.44 -6.74
CA MET A 90 21.27 12.60 -5.73
C MET A 90 20.28 11.77 -4.91
N TYR A 91 18.99 12.13 -4.93
CA TYR A 91 17.92 11.43 -4.23
C TYR A 91 17.14 10.44 -5.10
N SER A 92 17.38 10.42 -6.42
CA SER A 92 16.66 9.54 -7.35
C SER A 92 16.94 8.07 -7.08
N LEU A 93 18.17 7.59 -7.32
CA LEU A 93 18.49 6.15 -7.18
C LEU A 93 18.29 5.62 -5.74
N PRO A 94 18.70 6.34 -4.67
CA PRO A 94 18.46 5.87 -3.31
C PRO A 94 16.98 5.77 -2.93
N SER A 95 16.08 6.49 -3.62
CA SER A 95 14.64 6.40 -3.34
C SER A 95 14.08 5.00 -3.57
N ARG A 96 14.67 4.20 -4.47
CA ARG A 96 14.27 2.81 -4.72
C ARG A 96 14.30 1.97 -3.45
N GLU A 97 15.38 2.06 -2.68
CA GLU A 97 15.53 1.30 -1.43
C GLU A 97 14.50 1.77 -0.39
N LEU A 98 14.30 3.08 -0.27
CA LEU A 98 13.29 3.64 0.64
C LEU A 98 11.88 3.19 0.28
N ILE A 99 11.57 3.08 -1.01
CA ILE A 99 10.29 2.58 -1.51
C ILE A 99 10.13 1.11 -1.13
N ALA A 100 11.14 0.28 -1.43
CA ALA A 100 11.12 -1.14 -1.07
C ALA A 100 10.93 -1.35 0.45
N ASP A 101 11.72 -0.66 1.27
CA ASP A 101 11.66 -0.72 2.73
C ASP A 101 10.28 -0.27 3.24
N SER A 102 9.72 0.80 2.68
CA SER A 102 8.40 1.31 3.09
C SER A 102 7.28 0.31 2.82
N VAL A 103 7.33 -0.37 1.67
CA VAL A 103 6.35 -1.40 1.30
C VAL A 103 6.53 -2.64 2.19
N GLU A 104 7.77 -3.06 2.42
CA GLU A 104 8.09 -4.17 3.31
C GLU A 104 7.56 -3.92 4.73
N TYR A 105 7.80 -2.74 5.29
CA TYR A 105 7.39 -2.39 6.65
C TYR A 105 5.88 -2.37 6.78
N MET A 106 5.19 -1.74 5.83
CA MET A 106 3.73 -1.68 5.83
C MET A 106 3.11 -3.08 5.73
N ALA A 107 3.64 -3.93 4.84
CA ALA A 107 3.14 -5.29 4.66
C ALA A 107 3.40 -6.17 5.89
N ASN A 108 4.61 -6.10 6.45
CA ASN A 108 5.01 -6.96 7.55
C ASN A 108 4.34 -6.56 8.86
N ALA A 109 4.32 -5.27 9.20
CA ALA A 109 3.76 -4.77 10.45
C ALA A 109 2.23 -4.97 10.54
N HIS A 110 1.52 -4.82 9.42
CA HIS A 110 0.07 -5.01 9.38
C HIS A 110 -0.36 -6.43 9.00
N ALA A 111 0.61 -7.33 8.74
CA ALA A 111 0.38 -8.72 8.39
C ALA A 111 -0.62 -8.91 7.23
N VAL A 112 -0.54 -8.09 6.18
CA VAL A 112 -1.40 -8.24 5.00
C VAL A 112 -1.15 -9.58 4.30
N ASP A 113 -2.17 -10.13 3.65
CA ASP A 113 -2.11 -11.44 2.99
C ASP A 113 -1.49 -11.40 1.60
N ALA A 114 -1.67 -10.27 0.91
CA ALA A 114 -1.08 -10.01 -0.40
C ALA A 114 -0.92 -8.50 -0.63
N LEU A 115 -0.16 -8.16 -1.66
CA LEU A 115 0.08 -6.79 -2.10
C LEU A 115 -0.33 -6.62 -3.56
N ILE A 116 -0.88 -5.45 -3.87
CA ILE A 116 -0.95 -4.90 -5.22
C ILE A 116 -0.12 -3.61 -5.22
N CYS A 117 0.95 -3.59 -6.01
CA CYS A 117 1.81 -2.42 -6.14
C CYS A 117 1.38 -1.62 -7.36
N LEU A 118 0.95 -0.38 -7.13
CA LEU A 118 0.65 0.60 -8.17
C LEU A 118 1.84 1.55 -8.27
N SER A 119 2.76 1.22 -9.16
CA SER A 119 3.97 1.98 -9.45
C SER A 119 3.95 2.53 -10.88
N ASN A 120 4.72 3.58 -11.09
CA ASN A 120 5.12 4.10 -12.39
C ASN A 120 6.52 4.71 -12.23
N CYS A 121 7.17 5.10 -13.32
CA CYS A 121 8.51 5.70 -13.35
C CYS A 121 9.64 4.77 -12.86
N ASP A 122 10.86 5.16 -13.24
CA ASP A 122 12.04 4.29 -13.24
C ASP A 122 12.39 3.71 -11.86
N LYS A 123 12.49 4.53 -10.81
CA LYS A 123 12.98 4.06 -9.49
C LYS A 123 11.90 3.49 -8.58
N ILE A 124 10.63 3.54 -8.99
CA ILE A 124 9.50 3.12 -8.16
C ILE A 124 8.96 1.76 -8.59
N THR A 125 9.11 1.39 -9.86
CA THR A 125 8.72 0.06 -10.37
C THR A 125 9.60 -1.10 -9.92
N PRO A 126 10.95 -1.03 -10.01
CA PRO A 126 11.84 -2.10 -9.56
C PRO A 126 11.93 -2.15 -8.03
#